data_AF-A0A4U1L2H6-F1
#
_entry.id   AF-A0A4U1L2H6-F1
#
_cell.length_a   1.000
_cell.length_b   1.000
_cell.length_c   1.000
_cell.angle_alpha   90.00
_cell.angle_beta   90.00
_cell.angle_gamma   90.00
#
_symmetry.space_group_name_H-M   'P 1'
#
loop_
_entity.id
_entity.type
_entity.pdbx_description
1 polymer ?
#
loop_
_entity_poly.entity_id
_entity_poly.type
_entity_poly.pdbx_seq_one_letter_code
_entity_poly.pdbx_strand_id
1 'polypeptide(L)'
;MIGLGNIIDTARANIWPIAFAVLALFAAVSFVGWQRESANAEELRIDLRLAEAEADAAERRTMVLEKAAAERAMDTSDIRDLEEGLSDAIDKAAAREPVAPVGAATRALGCERLRRAGQTTSARYRAQCG
;
A
#
# COMPACT_ATOMS: atom_id res chain seq x y z
N MET A 1 -51.94 -8.18 -78.27
CA MET A 1 -51.02 -9.18 -77.70
C MET A 1 -49.68 -8.49 -77.46
N ILE A 2 -49.42 -8.02 -76.24
CA ILE A 2 -48.16 -7.35 -75.86
C ILE A 2 -47.25 -8.42 -75.25
N GLY A 3 -46.00 -8.49 -75.72
CA GLY A 3 -45.12 -9.65 -75.64
C GLY A 3 -44.67 -10.04 -74.24
N LEU A 4 -45.09 -11.25 -73.82
CA LEU A 4 -44.56 -11.98 -72.66
C LEU A 4 -43.05 -12.25 -72.77
N GLY A 5 -42.47 -12.31 -73.97
CA GLY A 5 -41.04 -12.54 -74.17
C GLY A 5 -40.16 -11.43 -73.61
N ASN A 6 -40.59 -10.17 -73.70
CA ASN A 6 -39.78 -9.01 -73.29
C ASN A 6 -39.64 -8.90 -71.76
N ILE A 7 -40.59 -9.46 -71.00
CA ILE A 7 -40.60 -9.45 -69.54
C ILE A 7 -39.64 -10.52 -68.98
N ILE A 8 -39.52 -11.65 -69.68
CA ILE A 8 -38.65 -12.75 -69.24
C ILE A 8 -37.18 -12.42 -69.50
N ASP A 9 -36.86 -11.78 -70.62
CA ASP A 9 -35.49 -11.36 -70.93
C ASP A 9 -34.99 -10.20 -70.04
N THR A 10 -35.88 -9.25 -69.70
CA THR A 10 -35.54 -8.18 -68.74
C THR A 10 -35.40 -8.69 -67.31
N ALA A 11 -36.20 -9.69 -66.90
CA ALA A 11 -36.01 -10.36 -65.61
C ALA A 11 -34.65 -11.07 -65.53
N ARG A 12 -34.22 -11.75 -66.60
CA ARG A 12 -32.96 -12.49 -66.63
C ARG A 12 -31.72 -11.57 -66.63
N ALA A 13 -31.82 -10.41 -67.27
CA ALA A 13 -30.76 -9.39 -67.28
C ALA A 13 -30.52 -8.75 -65.89
N ASN A 14 -31.57 -8.66 -65.06
CA ASN A 14 -31.52 -7.96 -63.78
C ASN A 14 -31.21 -8.87 -62.58
N ILE A 15 -31.30 -10.20 -62.71
CA ILE A 15 -31.01 -11.14 -61.60
C ILE A 15 -29.53 -11.06 -61.17
N TRP A 16 -28.60 -10.98 -62.13
CA TRP A 16 -27.17 -10.89 -61.83
C TRP A 16 -26.76 -9.65 -61.05
N PRO A 17 -27.12 -8.41 -61.47
CA PRO A 17 -26.77 -7.21 -60.70
C PRO A 17 -27.44 -7.21 -59.31
N ILE A 18 -28.66 -7.74 -59.18
CA ILE A 18 -29.32 -7.88 -57.87
C ILE A 18 -28.55 -8.88 -56.98
N ALA A 19 -28.15 -10.04 -57.52
CA ALA A 19 -27.38 -11.03 -56.77
C ALA A 19 -26.02 -10.47 -56.31
N PHE A 20 -25.31 -9.74 -57.17
CA PHE A 20 -24.07 -9.06 -56.79
C PHE A 20 -24.28 -7.98 -55.75
N ALA A 21 -25.36 -7.19 -55.85
CA ALA A 21 -25.69 -6.18 -54.86
C ALA A 21 -25.95 -6.80 -53.47
N VAL A 22 -26.67 -7.93 -53.41
CA VAL A 22 -26.93 -8.65 -52.16
C VAL A 22 -25.65 -9.24 -51.58
N LEU A 23 -24.80 -9.86 -52.41
CA LEU A 23 -23.51 -10.40 -51.96
C LEU A 23 -22.58 -9.29 -51.45
N ALA A 24 -22.52 -8.15 -52.15
CA ALA A 24 -21.73 -7.00 -51.72
C ALA A 24 -22.23 -6.42 -50.39
N LEU A 25 -23.55 -6.33 -50.21
CA LEU A 25 -24.15 -5.88 -48.95
C LEU A 25 -23.81 -6.83 -47.80
N PHE A 26 -23.91 -8.14 -48.03
CA PHE A 26 -23.58 -9.15 -47.02
C PHE A 26 -22.09 -9.11 -46.62
N ALA A 27 -21.20 -8.95 -47.60
CA ALA A 27 -19.77 -8.77 -47.36
C ALA A 27 -19.48 -7.49 -46.55
N ALA A 28 -20.14 -6.37 -46.89
CA ALA A 28 -19.96 -5.10 -46.18
C ALA A 28 -20.41 -5.19 -44.71
N VAL A 29 -21.58 -5.79 -44.44
CA VAL A 29 -22.08 -5.99 -43.07
C VAL A 29 -21.14 -6.88 -42.26
N SER A 30 -20.66 -7.98 -42.87
CA SER A 30 -19.73 -8.91 -42.22
C SER A 30 -18.39 -8.25 -41.90
N PHE A 31 -17.88 -7.41 -42.81
CA PHE A 31 -16.62 -6.70 -42.61
C PHE A 31 -16.70 -5.67 -41.46
N VAL A 32 -17.79 -4.91 -41.38
CA VAL A 32 -18.01 -3.96 -40.27
C VAL A 32 -18.17 -4.68 -38.94
N GLY A 33 -18.85 -5.83 -38.91
CA GLY A 33 -18.96 -6.67 -37.73
C GLY A 33 -17.59 -7.13 -37.21
N TRP A 34 -16.75 -7.64 -38.12
CA TRP A 34 -15.41 -8.11 -37.78
C TRP A 34 -14.50 -7.02 -37.21
N GLN A 35 -14.49 -5.83 -37.82
CA GLN A 35 -13.75 -4.66 -37.32
C GLN A 35 -14.15 -4.28 -35.89
N ARG A 36 -15.45 -4.33 -35.60
CA ARG A 36 -15.99 -3.97 -34.29
C ARG A 36 -15.65 -4.99 -33.22
N GLU A 37 -15.68 -6.28 -33.57
CA GLU A 37 -15.29 -7.36 -32.66
C GLU A 37 -13.79 -7.32 -32.34
N SER A 38 -12.94 -7.04 -33.33
CA SER A 38 -11.50 -6.86 -33.09
C SER A 38 -11.19 -5.68 -32.16
N ALA A 39 -11.89 -4.55 -32.34
CA ALA A 39 -11.70 -3.37 -31.49
C ALA A 39 -12.12 -3.64 -30.03
N ASN A 40 -13.31 -4.23 -29.85
CA ASN A 40 -13.82 -4.57 -28.52
C ASN A 40 -12.93 -5.60 -27.80
N ALA A 41 -12.37 -6.57 -28.54
CA ALA A 41 -11.49 -7.58 -27.95
C ALA A 41 -10.16 -6.98 -27.47
N GLU A 42 -9.64 -5.97 -28.15
CA GLU A 42 -8.42 -5.28 -27.74
C GLU A 42 -8.66 -4.37 -26.54
N GLU A 43 -9.79 -3.65 -26.52
CA GLU A 43 -10.22 -2.85 -25.37
C GLU A 43 -10.41 -3.72 -24.12
N LEU A 44 -11.12 -4.85 -24.22
CA LEU A 44 -11.28 -5.79 -23.11
C LEU A 44 -9.95 -6.32 -22.57
N ARG A 45 -8.97 -6.55 -23.44
CA ARG A 45 -7.63 -7.02 -23.01
C ARG A 45 -6.87 -5.94 -22.25
N ILE A 46 -7.03 -4.68 -22.63
CA ILE A 46 -6.43 -3.55 -21.94
C ILE A 46 -7.08 -3.39 -20.56
N ASP A 47 -8.41 -3.43 -20.50
CA ASP A 47 -9.17 -3.33 -19.25
C ASP A 47 -8.84 -4.46 -18.28
N LEU A 48 -8.72 -5.70 -18.78
CA LEU A 48 -8.31 -6.85 -17.95
C LEU A 48 -6.91 -6.64 -17.36
N ARG A 49 -5.95 -6.16 -18.15
CA ARG A 49 -4.59 -5.88 -17.65
C ARG A 49 -4.56 -4.76 -16.63
N LEU A 50 -5.39 -3.73 -16.81
CA LEU A 50 -5.55 -2.64 -15.84
C LEU A 50 -6.14 -3.16 -14.53
N ALA A 51 -7.22 -3.95 -14.60
CA ALA A 51 -7.84 -4.55 -13.44
C ALA A 51 -6.90 -5.50 -12.68
N GLU A 52 -6.13 -6.32 -13.39
CA GLU A 52 -5.08 -7.17 -12.80
C GLU A 52 -4.01 -6.31 -12.10
N ALA A 53 -3.53 -5.25 -12.75
CA ALA A 53 -2.53 -4.37 -12.15
C ALA A 53 -3.07 -3.62 -10.91
N GLU A 54 -4.34 -3.22 -10.91
CA GLU A 54 -5.00 -2.61 -9.76
C GLU A 54 -5.19 -3.60 -8.62
N ALA A 55 -5.56 -4.85 -8.91
CA ALA A 55 -5.67 -5.91 -7.93
C ALA A 55 -4.31 -6.23 -7.28
N ASP A 56 -3.26 -6.39 -8.08
CA ASP A 56 -1.89 -6.59 -7.60
C ASP A 56 -1.42 -5.41 -6.74
N ALA A 57 -1.74 -4.18 -7.14
CA ALA A 57 -1.39 -2.99 -6.36
C ALA A 57 -2.14 -2.94 -5.02
N ALA A 58 -3.42 -3.34 -5.01
CA ALA A 58 -4.21 -3.44 -3.79
C ALA A 58 -3.65 -4.54 -2.86
N GLU A 59 -3.33 -5.72 -3.38
CA GLU A 59 -2.74 -6.82 -2.61
C GLU A 59 -1.39 -6.46 -1.99
N ARG A 60 -0.53 -5.75 -2.74
CA ARG A 60 0.74 -5.26 -2.17
C ARG A 60 0.51 -4.27 -1.04
N ARG A 61 -0.50 -3.39 -1.16
CA ARG A 61 -0.83 -2.44 -0.09
C ARG A 61 -1.36 -3.16 1.14
N THR A 62 -2.24 -4.16 0.99
CA THR A 62 -2.74 -4.94 2.12
C THR A 62 -1.63 -5.73 2.80
N MET A 63 -0.75 -6.38 2.03
CA MET A 63 0.39 -7.12 2.58
C MET A 63 1.34 -6.21 3.37
N VAL A 64 1.61 -5.00 2.88
CA VAL A 64 2.43 -4.01 3.62
C VAL A 64 1.75 -3.57 4.91
N LEU A 65 0.43 -3.32 4.88
CA LEU A 65 -0.33 -2.95 6.07
C LEU A 65 -0.41 -4.07 7.10
N GLU A 66 -0.61 -5.32 6.66
CA GLU A 66 -0.58 -6.50 7.52
C GLU A 66 0.79 -6.71 8.15
N LYS A 67 1.86 -6.57 7.37
CA LYS A 67 3.23 -6.66 7.89
C LYS A 67 3.51 -5.54 8.91
N ALA A 68 3.12 -4.31 8.61
CA ALA A 68 3.26 -3.19 9.54
C ALA A 68 2.41 -3.37 10.81
N ALA A 69 1.23 -3.98 10.72
CA ALA A 69 0.41 -4.31 11.88
C ALA A 69 1.05 -5.43 12.72
N ALA A 70 1.63 -6.45 12.07
CA ALA A 70 2.35 -7.53 12.72
C ALA A 70 3.62 -7.02 13.43
N GLU A 71 4.39 -6.13 12.79
CA GLU A 71 5.57 -5.49 13.40
C GLU A 71 5.18 -4.68 14.64
N ARG A 72 4.12 -3.86 14.57
CA ARG A 72 3.61 -3.14 15.76
C ARG A 72 3.12 -4.06 16.87
N ALA A 73 2.51 -5.19 16.51
CA ALA A 73 2.07 -6.17 17.51
C ALA A 73 3.27 -6.80 18.23
N MET A 74 4.37 -7.09 17.52
CA MET A 74 5.61 -7.58 18.15
C MET A 74 6.32 -6.49 18.97
N ASP A 75 6.38 -5.25 18.47
CA ASP A 75 6.96 -4.14 19.24
C ASP A 75 6.22 -3.92 20.57
N THR A 76 4.90 -4.05 20.58
CA THR A 76 4.10 -3.91 21.82
C THR A 76 4.29 -5.06 22.80
N SER A 77 4.53 -6.30 22.34
CA SER A 77 4.91 -7.39 23.25
C SER A 77 6.30 -7.17 23.84
N ASP A 78 7.27 -6.77 23.01
CA ASP A 78 8.64 -6.53 23.46
C ASP A 78 8.72 -5.39 24.47
N ILE A 79 7.95 -4.31 24.27
CA ILE A 79 7.86 -3.20 25.23
C ILE A 79 7.25 -3.66 26.56
N ARG A 80 6.22 -4.51 26.54
CA ARG A 80 5.59 -5.01 27.76
C ARG A 80 6.54 -5.93 28.53
N ASP A 81 7.27 -6.80 27.84
CA ASP A 81 8.28 -7.67 28.45
C ASP A 81 9.45 -6.86 29.04
N LEU A 82 9.87 -5.79 28.35
CA LEU A 82 10.85 -4.83 28.86
C LEU A 82 10.33 -4.10 30.09
N GLU A 83 9.10 -3.60 30.06
CA GLU A 83 8.47 -2.90 31.18
C GLU A 83 8.36 -3.80 32.41
N GLU A 84 7.91 -5.04 32.23
CA GLU A 84 7.82 -6.03 33.30
C GLU A 84 9.21 -6.39 33.83
N GLY A 85 10.21 -6.60 32.96
CA GLY A 85 11.59 -6.83 33.39
C GLY A 85 12.22 -5.65 34.15
N LEU A 86 11.90 -4.42 33.76
CA LEU A 86 12.33 -3.20 34.44
C LEU A 86 11.62 -3.01 35.77
N SER A 87 10.31 -3.23 35.85
CA SER A 87 9.57 -3.15 37.11
C SER A 87 10.06 -4.21 38.10
N ASP A 88 10.30 -5.44 37.63
CA ASP A 88 10.77 -6.54 38.48
C ASP A 88 12.21 -6.28 38.97
N ALA A 89 13.05 -5.65 38.13
CA ALA A 89 14.39 -5.22 38.52
C ALA A 89 14.35 -4.05 39.52
N ILE A 90 13.43 -3.09 39.35
CA ILE A 90 13.22 -1.97 40.29
C ILE A 90 12.69 -2.50 41.62
N ASP A 91 11.70 -3.40 41.62
CA ASP A 91 11.14 -3.99 42.83
C ASP A 91 12.15 -4.85 43.56
N LYS A 92 12.97 -5.63 42.85
CA LYS A 92 14.11 -6.36 43.43
C LYS A 92 15.20 -5.42 43.95
N ALA A 93 15.44 -4.28 43.31
CA ALA A 93 16.37 -3.26 43.80
C ALA A 93 15.81 -2.53 45.03
N ALA A 94 14.51 -2.24 45.07
CA ALA A 94 13.84 -1.62 46.20
C ALA A 94 13.71 -2.58 47.40
N ALA A 95 13.59 -3.89 47.16
CA ALA A 95 13.62 -4.92 48.18
C ALA A 95 15.03 -5.20 48.72
N ARG A 96 16.09 -4.85 47.97
CA ARG A 96 17.50 -4.94 48.38
C ARG A 96 17.97 -3.59 48.93
N GLU A 97 17.66 -3.38 50.20
CA GLU A 97 18.16 -2.30 51.07
C GLU A 97 17.69 -0.86 50.74
N PRO A 98 17.43 -0.03 51.76
CA PRO A 98 17.25 1.40 51.57
C PRO A 98 18.53 1.97 50.96
N VAL A 99 18.40 2.71 49.85
CA VAL A 99 19.50 3.47 49.23
C VAL A 99 20.26 4.19 50.32
N ALA A 100 21.47 3.69 50.62
CA ALA A 100 22.27 4.21 51.72
C ALA A 100 22.45 5.72 51.52
N PRO A 101 22.26 6.55 52.57
CA PRO A 101 22.41 7.99 52.46
C PRO A 101 23.79 8.28 51.87
N VAL A 102 23.83 9.07 50.78
CA VAL A 102 25.05 9.44 50.05
C VAL A 102 26.19 9.69 51.04
N GLY A 103 27.16 8.77 51.04
CA GLY A 103 28.23 8.74 52.02
C GLY A 103 29.05 10.04 52.02
N ALA A 104 29.65 10.36 53.16
CA ALA A 104 30.43 11.59 53.35
C ALA A 104 31.52 11.78 52.27
N ALA A 105 32.14 10.69 51.82
CA ALA A 105 33.15 10.69 50.75
C ALA A 105 32.58 11.15 49.40
N THR A 106 31.38 10.71 49.04
CA THR A 106 30.73 11.05 47.77
C THR A 106 30.24 12.49 47.76
N ARG A 107 29.80 13.03 48.91
CA ARG A 107 29.51 14.46 49.06
C ARG A 107 30.77 15.31 48.93
N ALA A 108 31.86 14.92 49.59
CA ALA A 108 33.13 15.64 49.54
C ALA A 108 33.67 15.77 48.09
N LEU A 109 33.64 14.67 47.32
CA LEU A 109 34.02 14.69 45.90
C LEU A 109 33.13 15.61 45.04
N GLY A 110 31.82 15.62 45.31
CA GLY A 110 30.87 16.53 44.64
C GLY A 110 31.16 18.00 44.94
N CYS A 111 31.44 18.31 46.21
CA CYS A 111 31.80 19.66 46.65
C CYS A 111 33.11 20.16 46.06
N GLU A 112 34.10 19.28 45.94
CA GLU A 112 35.38 19.63 45.33
C GLU A 112 35.25 19.88 43.83
N ARG A 113 34.45 19.07 43.11
CA ARG A 113 34.12 19.33 41.70
C ARG A 113 33.42 20.67 41.50
N LEU A 114 32.43 20.98 42.33
CA LEU A 114 31.70 22.26 42.24
C LEU A 114 32.58 23.46 42.60
N ARG A 115 33.53 23.30 43.54
CA ARG A 115 34.57 24.30 43.84
C ARG A 115 35.48 24.54 42.64
N ARG A 116 35.99 23.48 41.99
CA ARG A 116 36.84 23.60 40.80
C ARG A 116 36.09 24.23 39.62
N ALA A 117 34.79 23.98 39.51
CA ALA A 117 33.93 24.61 38.52
C ALA A 117 33.53 26.07 38.85
N GLY A 118 33.99 26.62 39.98
CA GLY A 118 33.68 28.00 40.40
C GLY A 118 32.22 28.22 40.84
N GLN A 119 31.44 27.15 41.05
CA GLN A 119 30.00 27.22 41.34
C GLN A 119 29.67 27.27 42.84
N THR A 120 30.56 27.86 43.65
CA THR A 120 30.47 27.88 45.11
C THR A 120 29.30 28.69 45.68
N THR A 121 28.67 29.55 44.87
CA THR A 121 27.51 30.37 45.26
C THR A 121 26.17 29.77 44.79
N SER A 122 26.21 28.68 44.01
CA SER A 122 25.01 28.06 43.43
C SER A 122 24.10 27.44 44.49
N ALA A 123 22.80 27.39 44.23
CA ALA A 123 21.83 26.69 45.08
C ALA A 123 22.17 25.19 45.23
N ARG A 124 22.75 24.58 44.19
CA ARG A 124 23.25 23.20 44.20
C ARG A 124 24.42 23.00 45.16
N TYR A 125 25.39 23.92 45.18
CA TYR A 125 26.50 23.84 46.12
C TYR A 125 26.03 23.95 47.57
N ARG A 126 25.11 24.88 47.86
CA ARG A 126 24.53 25.01 49.21
C ARG A 126 23.74 23.77 49.65
N ALA A 127 22.99 23.14 48.75
CA ALA A 127 22.24 21.93 49.06
C ALA A 127 23.12 20.68 49.29
N GLN A 128 24.30 20.63 48.67
CA GLN A 128 25.17 19.45 48.68
C GLN A 128 26.36 19.58 49.66
N CYS A 129 26.77 20.81 50.00
CA CYS A 129 28.01 21.13 50.71
C CYS A 129 27.83 22.08 51.92
N GLY A 130 26.62 22.59 52.13
CA GLY A 130 26.25 23.45 53.26
C GLY A 130 25.77 22.66 54.47
#